data_AF-A0A2N9M4Y4-F1
#
_entry.id   AF-A0A2N9M4Y4-F1
#
_cell.length_a   1.000
_cell.length_b   1.000
_cell.length_c   1.000
_cell.angle_alpha   90.00
_cell.angle_beta   90.00
_cell.angle_gamma   90.00
#
_symmetry.space_group_name_H-M   'P 1'
#
loop_
_entity.id
_entity.type
_entity.pdbx_description
1 polymer ?
#
loop_
_entity_poly.entity_id
_entity_poly.type
_entity_poly.pdbx_seq_one_letter_code
_entity_poly.pdbx_strand_id
1 'polypeptide(L)'
;MNFLAVALVYAGLLTAFVGILSFIKPPRKRALRRLTAGLAMFAVGILLPAGETRVPVQRTHLDEFSPVYQFSESHSVRVHASREQVYAAIWAVTPDEIALFQAFTWIRRFGKAGKPNIINAPGGAPLLNTAIKSGFHVLAEEPGKEIVVATVMGRPSALQHWAERFKTIDAPNVAKIAMNFRVEELSAGECELFTETRVYATNASGRRVFAGYWRIIYPGSALIRRMWLRAIRLRAEAANTVTAFR
;
A
#
# COMPACT_ATOMS: atom_id res chain seq x y z
N MET A 1 -5.97 0.42 -11.72
CA MET A 1 -6.70 1.01 -10.57
C MET A 1 -7.73 2.02 -11.06
N ASN A 2 -8.98 1.97 -10.56
CA ASN A 2 -10.03 2.91 -10.96
C ASN A 2 -9.97 4.19 -10.09
N PHE A 3 -9.09 5.13 -10.43
CA PHE A 3 -8.94 6.41 -9.72
C PHE A 3 -10.25 7.20 -9.66
N LEU A 4 -11.12 7.05 -10.66
CA LEU A 4 -12.45 7.67 -10.68
C LEU A 4 -13.29 7.24 -9.48
N ALA A 5 -13.23 5.96 -9.09
CA ALA A 5 -13.98 5.45 -7.95
C ALA A 5 -13.50 6.08 -6.63
N VAL A 6 -12.18 6.24 -6.47
CA VAL A 6 -11.62 6.95 -5.31
C VAL A 6 -12.04 8.42 -5.32
N ALA A 7 -11.93 9.11 -6.45
CA ALA A 7 -12.33 10.50 -6.59
C ALA A 7 -13.81 10.70 -6.25
N LEU A 8 -14.71 9.83 -6.72
CA LEU A 8 -16.14 9.87 -6.41
C LEU A 8 -16.42 9.69 -4.91
N VAL A 9 -15.73 8.76 -4.25
CA VAL A 9 -15.85 8.57 -2.79
C VAL A 9 -15.53 9.86 -2.04
N TYR A 10 -14.38 10.48 -2.33
CA TYR A 10 -13.95 11.68 -1.61
C TYR A 10 -14.73 12.94 -2.01
N ALA A 11 -15.11 13.09 -3.28
CA ALA A 11 -16.00 14.16 -3.72
C ALA A 11 -17.39 14.04 -3.07
N GLY A 12 -17.90 12.81 -2.92
CA GLY A 12 -19.14 12.52 -2.21
C GLY A 12 -19.07 12.89 -0.73
N LEU A 13 -18.00 12.48 -0.03
CA LEU A 13 -17.77 12.84 1.37
C LEU A 13 -17.67 14.36 1.57
N LEU A 14 -16.90 15.06 0.72
CA LEU A 14 -16.76 16.51 0.79
C LEU A 14 -18.10 17.21 0.55
N THR A 15 -18.85 16.78 -0.46
CA THR A 15 -20.16 17.36 -0.80
C THR A 15 -21.17 17.12 0.33
N ALA A 16 -21.18 15.92 0.92
CA ALA A 16 -22.01 15.60 2.06
C ALA A 16 -21.67 16.46 3.28
N PHE A 17 -20.37 16.64 3.57
CA PHE A 17 -19.88 17.49 4.65
C PHE A 17 -20.29 18.95 4.47
N VAL A 18 -20.12 19.52 3.27
CA VAL A 18 -20.61 20.86 2.94
C VAL A 18 -22.13 20.95 3.07
N GLY A 19 -22.86 19.89 2.71
CA GLY A 19 -24.30 19.76 2.94
C GLY A 19 -24.66 19.87 4.42
N ILE A 20 -23.94 19.15 5.29
CA ILE A 20 -24.10 19.21 6.76
C ILE A 20 -23.85 20.64 7.28
N LEU A 21 -22.73 21.26 6.90
CA LEU A 21 -22.41 22.63 7.31
C LEU A 21 -23.45 23.65 6.82
N SER A 22 -24.06 23.40 5.66
CA SER A 22 -25.09 24.28 5.10
C SER A 22 -26.40 24.27 5.90
N PHE A 23 -26.60 23.37 6.86
CA PHE A 23 -27.76 23.44 7.76
C PHE A 23 -27.68 24.60 8.77
N ILE A 24 -26.49 25.18 8.96
CA ILE A 24 -26.25 26.31 9.86
C ILE A 24 -26.93 27.59 9.34
N LYS A 25 -27.07 27.76 8.01
CA LYS A 25 -27.70 28.95 7.40
C LYS A 25 -28.85 28.57 6.46
N PRO A 26 -30.01 29.24 6.52
CA PRO A 26 -31.12 28.97 5.59
C PRO A 26 -30.72 29.28 4.13
N PRO A 27 -31.30 28.59 3.13
CA PRO A 27 -32.42 27.64 3.23
C PRO A 27 -32.00 26.16 3.35
N ARG A 28 -32.60 25.45 4.31
CA ARG A 28 -32.35 24.03 4.62
C ARG A 28 -32.59 23.07 3.43
N LYS A 29 -33.45 23.44 2.47
CA LYS A 29 -33.67 22.64 1.23
C LYS A 29 -32.40 22.48 0.39
N ARG A 30 -31.55 23.51 0.32
CA ARG A 30 -30.26 23.44 -0.41
C ARG A 30 -29.26 22.56 0.34
N ALA A 31 -29.25 22.63 1.67
CA ALA A 31 -28.43 21.78 2.52
C ALA A 31 -28.78 20.29 2.34
N LEU A 32 -30.07 19.94 2.38
CA LEU A 32 -30.54 18.58 2.16
C LEU A 32 -30.16 18.05 0.77
N ARG A 33 -30.35 18.84 -0.30
CA ARG A 33 -29.97 18.45 -1.67
C ARG A 33 -28.47 18.15 -1.81
N ARG A 34 -27.61 18.94 -1.15
CA ARG A 34 -26.15 18.71 -1.16
C ARG A 34 -25.80 17.45 -0.40
N LEU A 35 -26.40 17.23 0.77
CA LEU A 35 -26.19 16.03 1.56
C LEU A 35 -26.59 14.77 0.77
N THR A 36 -27.77 14.75 0.17
CA THR A 36 -28.24 13.59 -0.60
C THR A 36 -27.38 13.34 -1.84
N ALA A 37 -26.99 14.40 -2.56
CA ALA A 37 -26.08 14.27 -3.70
C ALA A 37 -24.72 13.70 -3.28
N GLY A 38 -24.15 14.20 -2.18
CA GLY A 38 -22.88 13.70 -1.64
C GLY A 38 -22.94 12.23 -1.22
N LEU A 39 -24.02 11.82 -0.54
CA LEU A 39 -24.25 10.42 -0.16
C LEU A 39 -24.44 9.52 -1.38
N ALA A 40 -25.15 9.99 -2.41
CA ALA A 40 -25.33 9.24 -3.66
C ALA A 40 -23.98 9.05 -4.39
N MET A 41 -23.17 10.10 -4.52
CA MET A 41 -21.82 10.00 -5.11
C MET A 41 -20.91 9.06 -4.32
N PHE A 42 -20.95 9.13 -2.99
CA PHE A 42 -20.22 8.23 -2.12
C PHE A 42 -20.64 6.77 -2.34
N ALA A 43 -21.95 6.49 -2.34
CA ALA A 43 -22.49 5.15 -2.57
C ALA A 43 -22.10 4.61 -3.95
N VAL A 44 -22.21 5.42 -5.01
CA VAL A 44 -21.76 5.05 -6.36
C VAL A 44 -20.26 4.73 -6.34
N GLY A 45 -19.44 5.60 -5.77
CA GLY A 45 -17.98 5.37 -5.66
C GLY A 45 -17.63 4.07 -4.94
N ILE A 46 -18.32 3.75 -3.84
CA ILE A 46 -18.13 2.51 -3.07
C ILE A 46 -18.64 1.28 -3.81
N LEU A 47 -19.72 1.39 -4.59
CA LEU A 47 -20.34 0.26 -5.28
C LEU A 47 -19.79 0.00 -6.69
N LEU A 48 -18.96 0.91 -7.23
CA LEU A 48 -18.31 0.70 -8.52
C LEU A 48 -17.58 -0.66 -8.54
N PRO A 49 -17.66 -1.42 -9.64
CA PRO A 49 -16.97 -2.71 -9.72
C PRO A 49 -15.46 -2.51 -9.73
N ALA A 50 -14.74 -3.48 -9.16
CA ALA A 50 -13.29 -3.60 -9.27
C ALA A 50 -12.98 -4.72 -10.26
N GLY A 51 -12.60 -4.36 -11.48
CA GLY A 51 -12.24 -5.32 -12.52
C GLY A 51 -10.91 -6.01 -12.22
N GLU A 52 -10.71 -7.19 -12.80
CA GLU A 52 -9.40 -7.84 -12.80
C GLU A 52 -8.47 -7.17 -13.82
N THR A 53 -7.24 -6.95 -13.39
CA THR A 53 -6.11 -6.65 -14.26
C THR A 53 -5.27 -7.91 -14.36
N ARG A 54 -4.87 -8.26 -15.58
CA ARG A 54 -4.00 -9.41 -15.86
C ARG A 54 -2.70 -8.92 -16.44
N VAL A 55 -1.60 -9.43 -15.92
CA VAL A 55 -0.26 -9.16 -16.46
C VAL A 55 -0.10 -9.99 -17.73
N PRO A 56 0.16 -9.37 -18.90
CA PRO A 56 0.28 -10.10 -20.15
C PRO A 56 1.64 -10.80 -20.30
N VAL A 57 2.70 -10.26 -19.68
CA VAL A 57 4.06 -10.79 -19.74
C VAL A 57 4.73 -10.60 -18.39
N GLN A 58 5.31 -11.67 -17.85
CA GLN A 58 6.07 -11.63 -16.60
C GLN A 58 7.37 -10.84 -16.80
N ARG A 59 7.56 -9.76 -16.05
CA ARG A 59 8.78 -8.92 -16.07
C ARG A 59 9.46 -8.83 -14.70
N THR A 60 8.73 -9.13 -13.65
CA THR A 60 9.16 -9.04 -12.26
C THR A 60 8.79 -10.32 -11.50
N HIS A 61 9.42 -10.56 -10.35
CA HIS A 61 8.97 -11.61 -9.46
C HIS A 61 7.54 -11.35 -8.96
N LEU A 62 7.13 -10.08 -8.80
CA LEU A 62 5.74 -9.76 -8.42
C LEU A 62 4.71 -10.28 -9.44
N ASP A 63 5.05 -10.27 -10.74
CA ASP A 63 4.20 -10.80 -11.80
C ASP A 63 4.00 -12.31 -11.70
N GLU A 64 5.00 -13.04 -11.18
CA GLU A 64 4.93 -14.48 -10.95
C GLU A 64 3.89 -14.84 -9.88
N PHE A 65 3.92 -14.12 -8.76
CA PHE A 65 3.09 -14.44 -7.59
C PHE A 65 1.71 -13.75 -7.62
N SER A 66 1.60 -12.62 -8.33
CA SER A 66 0.36 -11.86 -8.49
C SER A 66 0.11 -11.43 -9.94
N PRO A 67 -0.05 -12.38 -10.88
CA PRO A 67 -0.32 -12.09 -12.30
C PRO A 67 -1.74 -11.55 -12.53
N VAL A 68 -2.67 -11.80 -11.61
CA VAL A 68 -4.04 -11.30 -11.65
C VAL A 68 -4.35 -10.59 -10.34
N TYR A 69 -4.90 -9.39 -10.42
CA TYR A 69 -5.23 -8.57 -9.25
C TYR A 69 -6.38 -7.62 -9.58
N GLN A 70 -7.16 -7.19 -8.58
CA GLN A 70 -8.19 -6.15 -8.78
C GLN A 70 -7.76 -4.78 -8.28
N PHE A 71 -6.76 -4.76 -7.40
CA PHE A 71 -6.24 -3.54 -6.78
C PHE A 71 -4.73 -3.52 -6.93
N SER A 72 -4.21 -2.36 -7.33
CA SER A 72 -2.77 -2.13 -7.37
C SER A 72 -2.45 -0.70 -6.96
N GLU A 73 -1.32 -0.55 -6.27
CA GLU A 73 -0.75 0.73 -5.89
C GLU A 73 0.74 0.69 -6.23
N SER A 74 1.21 1.59 -7.07
CA SER A 74 2.62 1.67 -7.45
C SER A 74 3.17 3.09 -7.31
N HIS A 75 4.43 3.18 -6.88
CA HIS A 75 5.17 4.43 -6.72
C HIS A 75 6.64 4.20 -7.08
N SER A 76 7.34 5.26 -7.45
CA SER A 76 8.80 5.23 -7.60
C SER A 76 9.45 6.49 -7.03
N VAL A 77 10.75 6.41 -6.78
CA VAL A 77 11.59 7.54 -6.44
C VAL A 77 13.00 7.34 -7.02
N ARG A 78 13.60 8.40 -7.55
CA ARG A 78 15.02 8.41 -7.91
C ARG A 78 15.89 8.54 -6.66
N VAL A 79 16.98 7.80 -6.63
CA VAL A 79 17.93 7.74 -5.51
C VAL A 79 19.35 7.89 -6.05
N HIS A 80 20.09 8.86 -5.53
CA HIS A 80 21.50 9.07 -5.87
C HIS A 80 22.40 8.21 -4.98
N ALA A 81 22.29 6.89 -5.15
CA ALA A 81 23.08 5.88 -4.48
C ALA A 81 23.27 4.63 -5.34
N SER A 82 24.30 3.83 -5.01
CA SER A 82 24.51 2.54 -5.67
C SER A 82 23.36 1.58 -5.37
N ARG A 83 23.18 0.59 -6.25
CA ARG A 83 22.15 -0.45 -6.09
C ARG A 83 22.23 -1.12 -4.72
N GLU A 84 23.43 -1.40 -4.24
CA GLU A 84 23.70 -2.07 -2.97
C GLU A 84 23.27 -1.21 -1.78
N GLN A 85 23.54 0.10 -1.84
CA GLN A 85 23.13 1.04 -0.80
C GLN A 85 21.62 1.21 -0.73
N VAL A 86 20.96 1.32 -1.89
CA VAL A 86 19.49 1.38 -1.97
C VAL A 86 18.90 0.09 -1.41
N TYR A 87 19.42 -1.06 -1.80
CA TYR A 87 18.92 -2.35 -1.35
C TYR A 87 19.10 -2.56 0.16
N ALA A 88 20.26 -2.20 0.70
CA ALA A 88 20.50 -2.21 2.14
C ALA A 88 19.55 -1.27 2.89
N ALA A 89 19.24 -0.09 2.34
CA ALA A 89 18.33 0.86 2.94
C ALA A 89 16.87 0.35 2.99
N ILE A 90 16.41 -0.44 2.01
CA ILE A 90 15.08 -1.09 2.05
C ILE A 90 14.92 -1.91 3.34
N TRP A 91 15.97 -2.65 3.71
CA TRP A 91 16.00 -3.51 4.89
C TRP A 91 16.25 -2.78 6.21
N ALA A 92 16.80 -1.55 6.17
CA ALA A 92 17.25 -0.84 7.35
C ALA A 92 16.30 0.26 7.83
N VAL A 93 15.43 0.79 6.96
CA VAL A 93 14.50 1.87 7.31
C VAL A 93 13.52 1.43 8.40
N THR A 94 13.42 2.27 9.43
CA THR A 94 12.54 2.12 10.57
C THR A 94 11.27 2.98 10.42
N PRO A 95 10.20 2.67 11.16
CA PRO A 95 8.98 3.48 11.20
C PRO A 95 9.21 4.96 11.53
N ASP A 96 10.22 5.26 12.35
CA ASP A 96 10.49 6.61 12.86
C ASP A 96 11.07 7.53 11.78
N GLU A 97 11.66 6.96 10.73
CA GLU A 97 12.15 7.69 9.55
C GLU A 97 11.04 8.00 8.54
N ILE A 98 9.87 7.38 8.69
CA ILE A 98 8.74 7.53 7.77
C ILE A 98 7.79 8.59 8.34
N ALA A 99 7.84 9.78 7.73
CA ALA A 99 6.95 10.87 8.10
C ALA A 99 5.47 10.43 8.09
N LEU A 100 4.73 10.85 9.12
CA LEU A 100 3.30 10.56 9.34
C LEU A 100 2.95 9.08 9.58
N PHE A 101 3.91 8.14 9.61
CA PHE A 101 3.62 6.72 9.84
C PHE A 101 2.86 6.49 11.15
N GLN A 102 3.35 7.07 12.25
CA GLN A 102 2.70 6.96 13.56
C GLN A 102 1.33 7.66 13.59
N ALA A 103 1.18 8.81 12.94
CA ALA A 103 -0.08 9.54 12.87
C ALA A 103 -1.16 8.74 12.14
N PHE A 104 -0.85 8.16 10.98
CA PHE A 104 -1.79 7.31 10.25
C PHE A 104 -2.10 6.01 10.97
N THR A 105 -1.09 5.42 11.63
CA THR A 105 -1.29 4.27 12.51
C THR A 105 -2.29 4.59 13.61
N TRP A 106 -2.14 5.75 14.26
CA TRP A 106 -3.04 6.21 15.32
C TRP A 106 -4.46 6.45 14.80
N ILE A 107 -4.61 7.17 13.67
CA ILE A 107 -5.92 7.45 13.03
C ILE A 107 -6.64 6.14 12.72
N ARG A 108 -5.95 5.20 12.07
CA ARG A 108 -6.54 3.93 11.64
C ARG A 108 -6.96 3.02 12.80
N ARG A 109 -6.38 3.24 13.98
CA ARG A 109 -6.65 2.48 15.21
C ARG A 109 -7.57 3.21 16.17
N PHE A 110 -7.98 4.45 15.85
CA PHE A 110 -8.70 5.32 16.77
C PHE A 110 -8.02 5.37 18.16
N GLY A 111 -6.68 5.41 18.17
CA GLY A 111 -5.86 5.44 19.39
C GLY A 111 -5.74 4.14 20.20
N LYS A 112 -6.29 3.00 19.73
CA LYS A 112 -6.23 1.74 20.50
C LYS A 112 -4.89 1.01 20.39
N ALA A 113 -4.34 0.55 21.52
CA ALA A 113 -3.19 -0.38 21.58
C ALA A 113 -3.50 -1.73 20.87
N GLY A 114 -2.47 -2.42 20.37
CA GLY A 114 -2.62 -3.52 19.41
C GLY A 114 -1.30 -4.22 19.12
N LYS A 115 -1.36 -5.43 18.56
CA LYS A 115 -0.17 -6.25 18.29
C LYS A 115 0.74 -5.60 17.24
N PRO A 116 2.07 -5.78 17.33
CA PRO A 116 2.99 -5.32 16.30
C PRO A 116 2.66 -5.89 14.92
N ASN A 117 2.56 -5.04 13.90
CA ASN A 117 2.44 -5.44 12.50
C ASN A 117 2.94 -4.35 11.54
N ILE A 118 2.86 -4.55 10.21
CA ILE A 118 3.29 -3.53 9.23
C ILE A 118 2.58 -2.17 9.38
N ILE A 119 1.38 -2.17 9.98
CA ILE A 119 0.55 -0.99 10.24
C ILE A 119 0.78 -0.47 11.68
N ASN A 120 1.51 -1.20 12.52
CA ASN A 120 1.79 -0.88 13.92
C ASN A 120 3.18 -1.40 14.29
N ALA A 121 4.19 -0.90 13.59
CA ALA A 121 5.56 -1.32 13.83
C ALA A 121 6.14 -0.54 15.01
N PRO A 122 6.73 -1.21 16.01
CA PRO A 122 7.38 -0.52 17.12
C PRO A 122 8.56 0.30 16.59
N GLY A 123 8.83 1.43 17.23
CA GLY A 123 9.98 2.26 16.89
C GLY A 123 11.31 1.50 17.03
N GLY A 124 12.32 1.92 16.27
CA GLY A 124 13.68 1.38 16.33
C GLY A 124 13.94 0.04 15.63
N ALA A 125 12.92 -0.72 15.22
CA ALA A 125 13.10 -1.93 14.41
C ALA A 125 12.81 -1.67 12.92
N PRO A 126 13.53 -2.29 11.98
CA PRO A 126 13.23 -2.09 10.56
C PRO A 126 11.81 -2.53 10.18
N LEU A 127 11.15 -1.72 9.35
CA LEU A 127 9.73 -1.89 9.04
C LEU A 127 9.47 -3.18 8.27
N LEU A 128 10.33 -3.52 7.30
CA LEU A 128 10.18 -4.75 6.51
C LEU A 128 10.38 -6.01 7.38
N ASN A 129 11.37 -6.00 8.27
CA ASN A 129 11.60 -7.11 9.22
C ASN A 129 10.40 -7.28 10.16
N THR A 130 9.82 -6.16 10.61
CA THR A 130 8.62 -6.17 11.43
C THR A 130 7.43 -6.74 10.69
N ALA A 131 7.24 -6.37 9.42
CA ALA A 131 6.19 -6.93 8.57
C ALA A 131 6.35 -8.45 8.43
N ILE A 132 7.57 -8.93 8.18
CA ILE A 132 7.85 -10.36 8.03
C ILE A 132 7.56 -11.12 9.34
N LYS A 133 8.02 -10.59 10.48
CA LYS A 133 7.75 -11.18 11.80
C LYS A 133 6.27 -11.18 12.20
N SER A 134 5.45 -10.37 11.56
CA SER A 134 4.03 -10.16 11.91
C SER A 134 3.03 -10.72 10.89
N GLY A 135 3.50 -11.53 9.93
CA GLY A 135 2.63 -12.30 9.03
C GLY A 135 2.82 -12.01 7.54
N PHE A 136 3.81 -11.23 7.15
CA PHE A 136 4.32 -11.24 5.77
C PHE A 136 5.38 -12.32 5.61
N HIS A 137 5.48 -12.88 4.41
CA HIS A 137 6.48 -13.88 4.07
C HIS A 137 7.19 -13.46 2.79
N VAL A 138 8.50 -13.64 2.73
CA VAL A 138 9.29 -13.44 1.51
C VAL A 138 8.90 -14.55 0.52
N LEU A 139 8.50 -14.17 -0.70
CA LEU A 139 8.16 -15.10 -1.78
C LEU A 139 9.32 -15.30 -2.76
N ALA A 140 10.04 -14.23 -3.05
CA ALA A 140 11.24 -14.22 -3.88
C ALA A 140 12.15 -13.07 -3.47
N GLU A 141 13.44 -13.29 -3.63
CA GLU A 141 14.48 -12.30 -3.38
C GLU A 141 15.60 -12.49 -4.41
N GLU A 142 15.86 -11.44 -5.18
CA GLU A 142 17.07 -11.29 -5.98
C GLU A 142 17.86 -10.11 -5.37
N PRO A 143 18.90 -10.38 -4.55
CA PRO A 143 19.61 -9.35 -3.81
C PRO A 143 20.08 -8.21 -4.72
N GLY A 144 19.86 -6.97 -4.27
CA GLY A 144 20.16 -5.77 -5.04
C GLY A 144 19.09 -5.39 -6.07
N LYS A 145 18.23 -6.31 -6.52
CA LYS A 145 17.29 -6.04 -7.62
C LYS A 145 15.84 -6.04 -7.21
N GLU A 146 15.34 -7.11 -6.60
CA GLU A 146 13.92 -7.19 -6.24
C GLU A 146 13.70 -8.07 -5.00
N ILE A 147 12.83 -7.61 -4.12
CA ILE A 147 12.26 -8.44 -3.05
C ILE A 147 10.75 -8.41 -3.13
N VAL A 148 10.12 -9.59 -3.05
CA VAL A 148 8.67 -9.76 -3.01
C VAL A 148 8.27 -10.33 -1.66
N VAL A 149 7.39 -9.63 -0.96
CA VAL A 149 6.76 -10.09 0.27
C VAL A 149 5.26 -10.20 0.08
N ALA A 150 4.64 -11.16 0.75
CA ALA A 150 3.20 -11.34 0.66
C ALA A 150 2.56 -11.79 1.97
N THR A 151 1.27 -11.54 2.07
CA THR A 151 0.43 -12.03 3.14
C THR A 151 -0.95 -12.41 2.60
N VAL A 152 -1.71 -13.10 3.43
CA VAL A 152 -3.04 -13.62 3.10
C VAL A 152 -3.99 -13.17 4.19
N MET A 153 -4.96 -12.34 3.82
CA MET A 153 -6.00 -11.89 4.75
C MET A 153 -7.14 -12.90 4.77
N GLY A 154 -7.57 -13.33 5.97
CA GLY A 154 -8.68 -14.27 6.14
C GLY A 154 -8.29 -15.74 6.39
N ARG A 155 -6.99 -16.08 6.50
CA ARG A 155 -6.52 -17.43 6.88
C ARG A 155 -5.37 -17.37 7.92
N PRO A 156 -5.20 -18.39 8.78
CA PRO A 156 -4.06 -18.49 9.70
C PRO A 156 -2.74 -18.71 8.96
N SER A 157 -1.66 -18.09 9.45
CA SER A 157 -0.39 -17.90 8.74
C SER A 157 0.65 -19.02 8.89
N ALA A 158 0.25 -20.28 9.08
CA ALA A 158 1.18 -21.38 9.34
C ALA A 158 1.23 -22.37 8.16
N LEU A 159 2.00 -22.03 7.11
CA LEU A 159 2.18 -22.88 5.93
C LEU A 159 3.67 -23.04 5.64
N GLN A 160 4.16 -24.28 5.54
CA GLN A 160 5.46 -24.57 4.91
C GLN A 160 5.36 -24.33 3.39
N HIS A 161 6.51 -24.09 2.73
CA HIS A 161 6.58 -23.84 1.28
C HIS A 161 5.70 -22.66 0.81
N TRP A 162 5.80 -21.53 1.52
CA TRP A 162 4.89 -20.39 1.37
C TRP A 162 4.82 -19.84 -0.06
N ALA A 163 5.95 -19.77 -0.77
CA ALA A 163 6.03 -19.27 -2.15
C ALA A 163 5.11 -20.05 -3.12
N GLU A 164 5.27 -21.37 -3.18
CA GLU A 164 4.47 -22.24 -4.06
C GLU A 164 3.01 -22.28 -3.64
N ARG A 165 2.74 -22.31 -2.34
CA ARG A 165 1.36 -22.32 -1.83
C ARG A 165 0.64 -21.01 -2.11
N PHE A 166 1.33 -19.87 -2.05
CA PHE A 166 0.71 -18.58 -2.32
C PHE A 166 0.10 -18.51 -3.72
N LYS A 167 0.76 -19.11 -4.72
CA LYS A 167 0.29 -19.17 -6.12
C LYS A 167 -1.08 -19.86 -6.22
N THR A 168 -1.30 -20.94 -5.46
CA THR A 168 -2.47 -21.82 -5.56
C THR A 168 -3.62 -21.48 -4.61
N ILE A 169 -3.52 -20.45 -3.77
CA ILE A 169 -4.62 -20.05 -2.86
C ILE A 169 -5.84 -19.58 -3.64
N ASP A 170 -6.96 -20.28 -3.46
CA ASP A 170 -8.26 -20.02 -4.07
C ASP A 170 -9.43 -20.02 -3.06
N ALA A 171 -9.15 -20.28 -1.78
CA ALA A 171 -10.17 -20.39 -0.73
C ALA A 171 -11.08 -19.15 -0.67
N PRO A 172 -12.39 -19.32 -0.42
CA PRO A 172 -13.35 -18.21 -0.46
C PRO A 172 -13.08 -17.18 0.66
N ASN A 173 -13.44 -15.92 0.39
CA ASN A 173 -13.30 -14.78 1.31
C ASN A 173 -11.85 -14.51 1.76
N VAL A 174 -10.89 -14.83 0.91
CA VAL A 174 -9.47 -14.57 1.14
C VAL A 174 -9.00 -13.44 0.23
N ALA A 175 -8.11 -12.59 0.74
CA ALA A 175 -7.37 -11.63 -0.08
C ALA A 175 -5.87 -11.96 -0.06
N LYS A 176 -5.32 -12.25 -1.24
CA LYS A 176 -3.87 -12.37 -1.47
C LYS A 176 -3.30 -10.96 -1.64
N ILE A 177 -2.29 -10.61 -0.86
CA ILE A 177 -1.63 -9.31 -0.92
C ILE A 177 -0.16 -9.57 -1.17
N ALA A 178 0.38 -9.05 -2.27
CA ALA A 178 1.80 -9.12 -2.60
C ALA A 178 2.34 -7.70 -2.79
N MET A 179 3.54 -7.43 -2.30
CA MET A 179 4.22 -6.15 -2.44
C MET A 179 5.67 -6.40 -2.83
N ASN A 180 6.21 -5.60 -3.74
CA ASN A 180 7.63 -5.60 -4.02
C ASN A 180 8.33 -4.27 -3.69
N PHE A 181 9.64 -4.39 -3.56
CA PHE A 181 10.58 -3.32 -3.82
C PHE A 181 11.48 -3.75 -4.95
N ARG A 182 11.64 -2.91 -5.98
CA ARG A 182 12.48 -3.21 -7.14
C ARG A 182 13.44 -2.05 -7.37
N VAL A 183 14.73 -2.32 -7.53
CA VAL A 183 15.77 -1.33 -7.78
C VAL A 183 16.25 -1.50 -9.22
N GLU A 184 16.15 -0.42 -9.99
CA GLU A 184 16.62 -0.35 -11.37
C GLU A 184 17.79 0.64 -11.42
N GLU A 185 18.94 0.21 -11.93
CA GLU A 185 20.09 1.11 -12.06
C GLU A 185 19.92 1.93 -13.34
N LEU A 186 19.98 3.25 -13.20
CA LEU A 186 19.90 4.20 -14.33
C LEU A 186 21.29 4.55 -14.84
N SER A 187 22.23 4.74 -13.92
CA SER A 187 23.65 4.98 -14.18
C SER A 187 24.47 4.66 -12.92
N ALA A 188 25.80 4.75 -13.02
CA ALA A 188 26.68 4.50 -11.88
C ALA A 188 26.35 5.46 -10.72
N GLY A 189 25.86 4.90 -9.60
CA GLY A 189 25.48 5.68 -8.42
C GLY A 189 24.10 6.35 -8.51
N GLU A 190 23.28 6.02 -9.50
CA GLU A 190 21.90 6.49 -9.62
C GLU A 190 20.94 5.34 -9.93
N CYS A 191 19.94 5.18 -9.07
CA CYS A 191 18.92 4.14 -9.20
C CYS A 191 17.50 4.72 -9.19
N GLU A 192 16.56 4.04 -9.82
CA GLU A 192 15.13 4.20 -9.57
C GLU A 192 14.62 3.08 -8.67
N LEU A 193 14.08 3.46 -7.51
CA LEU A 193 13.46 2.54 -6.57
C LEU A 193 11.95 2.53 -6.79
N PHE A 194 11.42 1.36 -7.11
CA PHE A 194 10.01 1.11 -7.33
C PHE A 194 9.39 0.35 -6.18
N THR A 195 8.08 0.50 -6.09
CA THR A 195 7.21 -0.41 -5.39
C THR A 195 5.91 -0.61 -6.10
N GLU A 196 5.38 -1.80 -5.97
CA GLU A 196 4.02 -2.11 -6.30
C GLU A 196 3.42 -3.03 -5.25
N THR A 197 2.22 -2.70 -4.78
CA THR A 197 1.36 -3.59 -4.00
C THR A 197 0.21 -4.04 -4.89
N ARG A 198 -0.06 -5.34 -4.92
CA ARG A 198 -1.19 -5.95 -5.63
C ARG A 198 -2.06 -6.73 -4.67
N VAL A 199 -3.38 -6.64 -4.86
CA VAL A 199 -4.35 -7.40 -4.09
C VAL A 199 -5.30 -8.16 -5.00
N TYR A 200 -5.47 -9.45 -4.71
CA TYR A 200 -6.43 -10.33 -5.33
C TYR A 200 -7.41 -10.89 -4.30
N ALA A 201 -8.69 -10.55 -4.43
CA ALA A 201 -9.78 -11.16 -3.67
C ALA A 201 -10.30 -12.41 -4.41
N THR A 202 -10.37 -13.54 -3.72
CA THR A 202 -10.67 -14.86 -4.31
C THR A 202 -12.12 -15.03 -4.76
N ASN A 203 -13.05 -14.22 -4.24
CA ASN A 203 -14.47 -14.29 -4.60
C ASN A 203 -15.13 -12.92 -4.73
N ALA A 204 -16.32 -12.90 -5.32
CA ALA A 204 -17.04 -11.67 -5.65
C ALA A 204 -17.50 -10.86 -4.41
N SER A 205 -17.92 -11.53 -3.33
CA SER A 205 -18.29 -10.85 -2.08
C SER A 205 -17.09 -10.16 -1.44
N GLY A 206 -15.99 -10.87 -1.25
CA GLY A 206 -14.74 -10.33 -0.71
C GLY A 206 -14.21 -9.18 -1.56
N ARG A 207 -14.28 -9.31 -2.90
CA ARG A 207 -13.90 -8.24 -3.84
C ARG A 207 -14.69 -6.96 -3.64
N ARG A 208 -16.02 -7.05 -3.46
CA ARG A 208 -16.88 -5.86 -3.25
C ARG A 208 -16.56 -5.17 -1.93
N VAL A 209 -16.44 -5.94 -0.85
CA VAL A 209 -16.08 -5.41 0.48
C VAL A 209 -14.70 -4.75 0.43
N PHE A 210 -13.72 -5.44 -0.14
CA PHE A 210 -12.36 -4.93 -0.24
C PHE A 210 -12.28 -3.72 -1.16
N ALA A 211 -13.10 -3.61 -2.20
CA ALA A 211 -13.14 -2.43 -3.07
C ALA A 211 -13.54 -1.16 -2.31
N GLY A 212 -14.58 -1.24 -1.48
CA GLY A 212 -14.97 -0.13 -0.61
C GLY A 212 -13.86 0.25 0.36
N TYR A 213 -13.29 -0.75 1.05
CA TYR A 213 -12.17 -0.56 1.97
C TYR A 213 -10.96 0.09 1.29
N TRP A 214 -10.52 -0.45 0.14
CA TRP A 214 -9.40 0.06 -0.64
C TRP A 214 -9.58 1.55 -0.96
N ARG A 215 -10.76 1.95 -1.44
CA ARG A 215 -11.06 3.34 -1.81
C ARG A 215 -10.94 4.31 -0.64
N ILE A 216 -11.32 3.87 0.56
CA ILE A 216 -11.23 4.67 1.79
C ILE A 216 -9.78 4.79 2.27
N ILE A 217 -8.98 3.74 2.16
CA ILE A 217 -7.61 3.75 2.71
C ILE A 217 -6.56 4.25 1.71
N TYR A 218 -6.87 4.23 0.41
CA TYR A 218 -5.90 4.41 -0.65
C TYR A 218 -5.09 5.71 -0.55
N PRO A 219 -5.69 6.91 -0.34
CA PRO A 219 -4.89 8.13 -0.27
C PRO A 219 -3.90 8.16 0.90
N GLY A 220 -4.30 7.64 2.06
CA GLY A 220 -3.42 7.51 3.22
C GLY A 220 -2.31 6.49 2.98
N SER A 221 -2.65 5.33 2.42
CA SER A 221 -1.70 4.29 1.99
C SER A 221 -0.66 4.86 1.02
N ALA A 222 -1.12 5.55 -0.03
CA ALA A 222 -0.30 6.20 -1.04
C ALA A 222 0.64 7.27 -0.49
N LEU A 223 0.22 7.99 0.54
CA LEU A 223 1.08 8.96 1.21
C LEU A 223 2.16 8.25 2.03
N ILE A 224 1.79 7.27 2.86
CA ILE A 224 2.75 6.48 3.65
C ILE A 224 3.75 5.79 2.73
N ARG A 225 3.31 5.23 1.60
CA ARG A 225 4.20 4.53 0.68
C ARG A 225 5.23 5.45 0.06
N ARG A 226 4.81 6.66 -0.34
CA ARG A 226 5.72 7.71 -0.82
C ARG A 226 6.69 8.16 0.26
N MET A 227 6.23 8.30 1.52
CA MET A 227 7.12 8.65 2.63
C MET A 227 8.12 7.52 2.94
N TRP A 228 7.72 6.26 2.78
CA TRP A 228 8.63 5.13 2.94
C TRP A 228 9.71 5.11 1.86
N LEU A 229 9.34 5.30 0.59
CA LEU A 229 10.33 5.43 -0.49
C LEU A 229 11.28 6.61 -0.26
N ARG A 230 10.75 7.75 0.22
CA ARG A 230 11.57 8.90 0.58
C ARG A 230 12.54 8.60 1.73
N ALA A 231 12.11 7.88 2.75
CA ALA A 231 12.99 7.48 3.86
C ALA A 231 14.13 6.57 3.37
N ILE A 232 13.83 5.62 2.47
CA ILE A 232 14.85 4.75 1.86
C ILE A 232 15.85 5.58 1.05
N ARG A 233 15.35 6.52 0.23
CA ARG A 233 16.20 7.45 -0.52
C ARG A 233 17.16 8.19 0.41
N LEU A 234 16.63 8.87 1.43
CA LEU A 234 17.44 9.69 2.35
C LEU A 234 18.52 8.85 3.05
N ARG A 235 18.17 7.63 3.47
CA ARG A 235 19.11 6.73 4.13
C ARG A 235 20.22 6.24 3.18
N ALA A 236 19.85 5.86 1.97
CA ALA A 236 20.81 5.40 0.96
C ALA A 236 21.78 6.52 0.55
N GLU A 237 21.27 7.75 0.34
CA GLU A 237 22.08 8.92 -0.04
C GLU A 237 22.99 9.40 1.13
N ALA A 238 22.57 9.24 2.39
CA ALA A 238 23.42 9.55 3.54
C ALA A 238 24.66 8.64 3.63
N ALA A 239 24.55 7.37 3.22
CA ALA A 239 25.69 6.45 3.22
C ALA A 239 26.80 6.89 2.25
N ASN A 240 26.46 7.54 1.14
CA ASN A 240 27.42 8.11 0.20
C ASN A 240 28.25 9.25 0.81
N THR A 241 27.62 10.07 1.64
CA THR A 241 28.31 11.20 2.28
C THR A 241 29.41 10.67 3.21
N VAL A 242 29.17 9.57 3.91
CA VAL A 242 30.17 8.95 4.82
C VAL A 242 31.35 8.35 4.04
N THR A 243 31.12 7.80 2.85
CA THR A 243 32.19 7.24 2.00
C THR A 243 33.05 8.32 1.33
N ALA A 244 32.48 9.50 1.03
CA ALA A 244 33.22 10.59 0.40
C ALA A 244 34.22 11.33 1.33
N PHE A 245 34.10 11.15 2.65
CA PHE A 245 35.00 11.76 3.65
C PHE A 245 36.02 10.76 4.25
N ARG A 246 36.18 9.57 3.66
CA ARG A 246 37.24 8.61 3.97
C ARG A 246 38.20 8.49 2.82
#